data_AF-A0A8D0RED1-F1
#
_entry.id   AF-A0A8D0RED1-F1
#
_cell.length_a   1.000
_cell.length_b   1.000
_cell.length_c   1.000
_cell.angle_alpha   90.00
_cell.angle_beta   90.00
_cell.angle_gamma   90.00
#
_symmetry.space_group_name_H-M   'P 1'
#
loop_
_entity.id
_entity.type
_entity.pdbx_description
1 polymer ?
#
loop_
_entity_poly.entity_id
_entity_poly.type
_entity_poly.pdbx_seq_one_letter_code
_entity_poly.pdbx_strand_id
1 'polypeptide(L)'
;MGFFSSVLLLVLHLLQGSRTSLVQLNANGYEGVLIAIDPAVPEDETLITEIKDMVTAASTYLFEATEKRFYFKNVSILIPESWKNITQYKRQKQESYKHADVIVAPPTVPGRDEPYTKQFTECGEKAEYIHFTPDFVLGKKQNEFGPSGRLFVHEWAHLRWGVFDEYNDDEPFYMAKSKKIEATRCSTGITGINRVNKCQGGSCITRTCRIDANTKLYEKDCQFFPDKYQTEKTSIMFMQGIDSVAEFCNEKNHNREAPSLQNKKCDSRSTWEVISSSEDFNITEVMVAPPPAPVFSLLKISERIVCLVLDKSGSMSVSSCSLPLGCSTLHGGLSTVTSCGHELKRSSEYYNERVAIELEGPNPRTSVLSRKWRI
;
A
#
# COMPACT_ATOMS: atom_id res chain seq x y z
N MET A 1 28.33 36.02 9.58
CA MET A 1 27.20 35.78 8.65
C MET A 1 27.06 34.31 8.20
N GLY A 2 27.63 33.32 8.90
CA GLY A 2 27.59 31.90 8.48
C GLY A 2 26.61 30.98 9.24
N PHE A 3 26.17 31.34 10.45
CA PHE A 3 25.36 30.45 11.29
C PHE A 3 23.85 30.48 10.99
N PHE A 4 23.30 31.63 10.57
CA PHE A 4 21.88 31.75 10.24
C PHE A 4 21.48 30.96 8.99
N SER A 5 22.41 30.80 8.02
CA SER A 5 22.15 30.04 6.79
C SER A 5 22.04 28.54 7.04
N SER A 6 22.85 27.98 7.93
CA SER A 6 22.82 26.54 8.26
C SER A 6 21.61 26.14 9.11
N VAL A 7 21.17 27.00 10.03
CA VAL A 7 19.95 26.75 10.82
C VAL A 7 18.71 26.84 9.94
N LEU A 8 18.66 27.79 9.00
CA LEU A 8 17.55 27.91 8.05
C LEU A 8 17.48 26.70 7.10
N LEU A 9 18.62 26.16 6.65
CA LEU A 9 18.70 24.93 5.85
C LEU A 9 18.27 23.68 6.64
N LEU A 10 18.66 23.56 7.92
CA LEU A 10 18.20 22.48 8.80
C LEU A 10 16.68 22.57 9.06
N VAL A 11 16.15 23.78 9.27
CA VAL A 11 14.72 24.02 9.45
C VAL A 11 13.95 23.80 8.14
N LEU A 12 14.51 24.13 6.98
CA LEU A 12 13.95 23.81 5.66
C LEU A 12 13.94 22.30 5.36
N HIS A 13 14.96 21.55 5.80
CA HIS A 13 14.95 20.09 5.76
C HIS A 13 13.95 19.47 6.75
N LEU A 14 13.71 20.10 7.91
CA LEU A 14 12.65 19.70 8.85
C LEU A 14 11.24 20.11 8.36
N LEU A 15 11.13 21.15 7.52
CA LEU A 15 9.87 21.66 6.93
C LEU A 15 9.50 20.99 5.61
N GLN A 16 10.42 20.30 4.95
CA GLN A 16 10.06 19.28 3.98
C GLN A 16 9.35 18.17 4.75
N GLY A 17 8.02 18.29 4.86
CA GLY A 17 7.20 17.31 5.55
C GLY A 17 7.44 15.93 4.93
N SER A 18 8.28 15.16 5.59
CA SER A 18 8.66 13.81 5.21
C SER A 18 7.40 12.95 5.17
N ARG A 19 7.15 12.25 4.06
CA ARG A 19 6.12 11.20 4.00
C ARG A 19 6.60 9.93 4.72
N THR A 20 7.13 10.08 5.93
CA THR A 20 7.59 8.93 6.71
C THR A 20 6.39 8.23 7.32
N SER A 21 6.21 6.97 6.91
CA SER A 21 5.39 6.00 7.62
C SER A 21 5.73 5.99 9.11
N LEU A 22 4.71 5.80 9.95
CA LEU A 22 4.86 5.64 11.39
C LEU A 22 5.13 4.18 11.79
N VAL A 23 5.23 3.26 10.83
CA VAL A 23 5.35 1.83 11.07
C VAL A 23 6.69 1.46 11.69
N GLN A 24 6.60 0.89 12.89
CA GLN A 24 7.73 0.31 13.62
C GLN A 24 7.47 -1.17 13.84
N LEU A 25 8.55 -1.94 13.95
CA LEU A 25 8.48 -3.36 14.27
C LEU A 25 8.93 -3.54 15.72
N ASN A 26 8.04 -4.08 16.56
CA ASN A 26 8.30 -4.25 17.99
C ASN A 26 7.87 -5.64 18.44
N ALA A 27 8.84 -6.44 18.90
CA ALA A 27 8.63 -7.83 19.32
C ALA A 27 7.76 -8.56 18.28
N ASN A 28 8.25 -8.59 17.04
CA ASN A 28 7.65 -9.26 15.88
C ASN A 28 6.34 -8.64 15.32
N GLY A 29 5.74 -7.70 16.03
CA GLY A 29 4.48 -7.06 15.63
C GLY A 29 4.71 -5.70 14.98
N TYR A 30 4.10 -5.46 13.82
CA TYR A 30 4.03 -4.14 13.22
C TYR A 30 3.09 -3.24 14.03
N GLU A 31 3.63 -2.14 14.53
CA GLU A 31 2.93 -1.08 15.25
C GLU A 31 2.92 0.20 14.41
N GLY A 32 1.89 1.03 14.58
CA GLY A 32 1.82 2.32 13.89
C GLY A 32 1.34 2.24 12.44
N VAL A 33 0.78 1.09 12.02
CA VAL A 33 0.16 0.94 10.69
C VAL A 33 -1.04 1.87 10.59
N LEU A 34 -1.05 2.75 9.60
CA LEU A 34 -2.09 3.75 9.40
C LEU A 34 -2.85 3.49 8.11
N ILE A 35 -4.14 3.18 8.25
CA ILE A 35 -5.10 3.03 7.15
C ILE A 35 -5.98 4.29 7.14
N ALA A 36 -5.92 5.09 6.08
CA ALA A 36 -6.73 6.29 5.95
C ALA A 36 -7.87 6.08 4.95
N ILE A 37 -9.09 6.41 5.37
CA ILE A 37 -10.24 6.49 4.47
C ILE A 37 -10.28 7.90 3.90
N ASP A 38 -10.41 8.01 2.59
CA ASP A 38 -10.44 9.30 1.89
C ASP A 38 -11.75 10.05 2.14
N PRO A 39 -11.73 11.38 2.31
CA PRO A 39 -12.95 12.18 2.49
C PRO A 39 -13.99 12.07 1.37
N ALA A 40 -13.58 11.67 0.16
CA ALA A 40 -14.48 11.40 -0.96
C ALA A 40 -15.23 10.06 -0.84
N VAL A 41 -14.85 9.19 0.10
CA VAL A 41 -15.57 7.95 0.38
C VAL A 41 -16.81 8.25 1.23
N PRO A 42 -18.03 7.92 0.74
CA PRO A 42 -19.25 8.08 1.52
C PRO A 42 -19.20 7.29 2.84
N GLU A 43 -19.88 7.79 3.86
CA GLU A 43 -19.96 7.11 5.16
C GLU A 43 -20.65 5.75 5.03
N ASP A 44 -19.91 4.70 5.39
CA ASP A 44 -20.36 3.32 5.42
C ASP A 44 -19.72 2.62 6.63
N GLU A 45 -20.52 2.30 7.64
CA GLU A 45 -20.04 1.65 8.87
C GLU A 45 -19.49 0.24 8.60
N THR A 46 -19.96 -0.43 7.53
CA THR A 46 -19.47 -1.76 7.16
C THR A 46 -18.01 -1.71 6.70
N LEU A 47 -17.58 -0.60 6.09
CA LEU A 47 -16.21 -0.42 5.62
C LEU A 47 -15.19 -0.54 6.76
N ILE A 48 -15.47 0.04 7.93
CA ILE A 48 -14.57 -0.05 9.10
C ILE A 48 -14.44 -1.50 9.57
N THR A 49 -15.54 -2.25 9.56
CA THR A 49 -15.55 -3.66 9.95
C THR A 49 -14.76 -4.50 8.96
N GLU A 50 -14.99 -4.33 7.66
CA GLU A 50 -14.27 -5.06 6.61
C GLU A 50 -12.76 -4.75 6.59
N ILE A 51 -12.36 -3.50 6.88
CA ILE A 51 -10.93 -3.16 7.07
C ILE A 51 -10.33 -3.99 8.22
N LYS A 52 -11.04 -4.08 9.36
CA LYS A 52 -10.55 -4.85 10.52
C LYS A 52 -10.45 -6.33 10.19
N ASP A 53 -11.43 -6.88 9.51
CA ASP A 53 -11.47 -8.30 9.15
C ASP A 53 -10.37 -8.65 8.14
N MET A 54 -10.19 -7.80 7.10
CA MET A 54 -9.09 -7.92 6.14
C MET A 54 -7.73 -7.92 6.84
N VAL A 55 -7.47 -6.96 7.72
CA VAL A 55 -6.18 -6.84 8.41
C VAL A 55 -5.97 -7.98 9.41
N THR A 56 -7.02 -8.44 10.06
CA THR A 56 -6.96 -9.60 10.97
C THR A 56 -6.61 -10.88 10.21
N ALA A 57 -7.27 -11.14 9.08
CA ALA A 57 -6.96 -12.28 8.21
C ALA A 57 -5.53 -12.19 7.64
N ALA A 58 -5.13 -10.99 7.21
CA ALA A 58 -3.79 -10.74 6.71
C ALA A 58 -2.71 -10.95 7.77
N SER A 59 -2.98 -10.59 9.03
CA SER A 59 -2.05 -10.78 10.14
C SER A 59 -1.70 -12.26 10.34
N THR A 60 -2.72 -13.13 10.34
CA THR A 60 -2.54 -14.59 10.42
C THR A 60 -1.80 -15.12 9.19
N TYR A 61 -2.16 -14.66 7.99
CA TYR A 61 -1.53 -15.15 6.76
C TYR A 61 -0.07 -14.72 6.65
N LEU A 62 0.25 -13.46 6.99
CA LEU A 62 1.61 -12.92 7.04
C LEU A 62 2.48 -13.71 8.02
N PHE A 63 1.93 -14.04 9.19
CA PHE A 63 2.64 -14.80 10.21
C PHE A 63 3.07 -16.17 9.69
N GLU A 64 2.16 -16.92 9.09
CA GLU A 64 2.49 -18.23 8.52
C GLU A 64 3.45 -18.11 7.33
N ALA A 65 3.23 -17.13 6.44
CA ALA A 65 4.06 -16.92 5.24
C ALA A 65 5.50 -16.49 5.55
N THR A 66 5.75 -15.99 6.76
CA THR A 66 7.05 -15.43 7.17
C THR A 66 7.74 -16.30 8.22
N GLU A 67 7.49 -17.61 8.18
CA GLU A 67 8.06 -18.58 9.12
C GLU A 67 7.78 -18.22 10.58
N LYS A 68 6.55 -17.77 10.88
CA LYS A 68 6.07 -17.41 12.23
C LYS A 68 6.80 -16.21 12.83
N ARG A 69 7.10 -15.21 12.00
CA ARG A 69 7.81 -14.00 12.42
C ARG A 69 6.90 -12.79 12.50
N PHE A 70 6.30 -12.35 11.40
CA PHE A 70 5.69 -11.03 11.36
C PHE A 70 4.17 -11.08 11.49
N TYR A 71 3.58 -10.13 12.21
CA TYR A 71 2.13 -9.96 12.31
C TYR A 71 1.76 -8.48 12.49
N PHE A 72 0.50 -8.13 12.26
CA PHE A 72 -0.01 -6.78 12.54
C PHE A 72 -0.45 -6.69 14.00
N LYS A 73 0.11 -5.73 14.75
CA LYS A 73 -0.14 -5.58 16.19
C LYS A 73 -1.00 -4.38 16.52
N ASN A 74 -0.61 -3.17 16.08
CA ASN A 74 -1.35 -1.94 16.33
C ASN A 74 -1.66 -1.22 15.02
N VAL A 75 -2.96 -1.08 14.74
CA VAL A 75 -3.46 -0.51 13.48
C VAL A 75 -4.39 0.64 13.80
N SER A 76 -4.15 1.79 13.18
CA SER A 76 -4.99 2.97 13.29
C SER A 76 -5.79 3.16 12.01
N ILE A 77 -7.10 3.34 12.13
CA ILE A 77 -7.98 3.69 11.01
C ILE A 77 -8.34 5.16 11.14
N LEU A 78 -7.89 5.96 10.17
CA LEU A 78 -8.16 7.39 10.11
C LEU A 78 -9.48 7.65 9.36
N ILE A 79 -10.47 8.11 10.11
CA ILE A 79 -11.84 8.37 9.67
C ILE A 79 -11.96 9.83 9.18
N PRO A 80 -12.61 10.08 8.03
CA PRO A 80 -12.81 11.42 7.52
C PRO A 80 -13.54 12.34 8.49
N GLU A 81 -13.25 13.63 8.40
CA GLU A 81 -13.98 14.64 9.17
C GLU A 81 -15.48 14.68 8.82
N SER A 82 -15.79 14.42 7.54
CA SER A 82 -17.14 14.41 6.97
C SER A 82 -18.07 13.34 7.55
N TRP A 83 -17.52 12.26 8.10
CA TRP A 83 -18.29 11.18 8.72
C TRP A 83 -18.84 11.61 10.09
N LYS A 84 -19.97 11.09 10.53
CA LYS A 84 -20.54 11.44 11.85
C LYS A 84 -19.58 11.08 12.98
N ASN A 85 -19.52 11.95 14.00
CA ASN A 85 -18.70 11.68 15.17
C ASN A 85 -19.40 10.68 16.09
N ILE A 86 -18.73 9.59 16.46
CA ILE A 86 -19.21 8.62 17.44
C ILE A 86 -18.26 8.53 18.64
N THR A 87 -18.74 8.05 19.77
CA THR A 87 -18.00 8.00 21.05
C THR A 87 -16.73 7.16 21.01
N GLN A 88 -16.65 6.22 20.07
CA GLN A 88 -15.52 5.31 19.88
C GLN A 88 -14.33 5.98 19.19
N TYR A 89 -14.56 7.09 18.49
CA TYR A 89 -13.52 7.80 17.77
C TYR A 89 -12.66 8.61 18.73
N LYS A 90 -11.35 8.40 18.64
CA LYS A 90 -10.35 9.18 19.34
C LYS A 90 -9.86 10.31 18.44
N ARG A 91 -9.33 11.35 19.06
CA ARG A 91 -8.65 12.42 18.33
C ARG A 91 -7.31 11.91 17.78
N GLN A 92 -7.04 12.17 16.51
CA GLN A 92 -5.74 11.89 15.93
C GLN A 92 -4.68 12.82 16.53
N LYS A 93 -3.45 12.33 16.73
CA LYS A 93 -2.35 13.11 17.30
C LYS A 93 -1.31 13.42 16.24
N GLN A 94 -0.60 12.40 15.79
CA GLN A 94 0.48 12.50 14.80
C GLN A 94 0.00 12.02 13.42
N GLU A 95 -0.99 11.13 13.42
CA GLU A 95 -1.57 10.50 12.24
C GLU A 95 -2.18 11.55 11.31
N SER A 96 -1.93 11.39 10.02
CA SER A 96 -2.47 12.23 8.97
C SER A 96 -2.56 11.45 7.68
N TYR A 97 -3.45 11.85 6.79
CA TYR A 97 -3.63 11.24 5.48
C TYR A 97 -2.32 11.15 4.68
N LYS A 98 -1.45 12.17 4.77
CA LYS A 98 -0.15 12.21 4.08
C LYS A 98 0.86 11.14 4.54
N HIS A 99 0.69 10.60 5.75
CA HIS A 99 1.56 9.58 6.34
C HIS A 99 0.89 8.19 6.36
N ALA A 100 -0.22 8.01 5.64
CA ALA A 100 -0.92 6.74 5.62
C ALA A 100 -0.14 5.69 4.82
N ASP A 101 -0.06 4.48 5.37
CA ASP A 101 0.53 3.30 4.73
C ASP A 101 -0.44 2.69 3.74
N VAL A 102 -1.74 2.80 4.04
CA VAL A 102 -2.84 2.30 3.21
C VAL A 102 -3.86 3.40 3.06
N ILE A 103 -4.29 3.65 1.83
CA ILE A 103 -5.31 4.62 1.49
C ILE A 103 -6.51 3.86 0.91
N VAL A 104 -7.68 4.08 1.50
CA VAL A 104 -8.97 3.61 0.97
C VAL A 104 -9.65 4.79 0.30
N ALA A 105 -9.60 4.83 -1.03
CA ALA A 105 -10.09 5.95 -1.84
C ALA A 105 -10.83 5.47 -3.10
N PRO A 106 -11.70 6.31 -3.70
CA PRO A 106 -12.28 5.99 -5.01
C PRO A 106 -11.21 5.65 -6.05
N PRO A 107 -11.51 4.81 -7.04
CA PRO A 107 -10.53 4.44 -8.06
C PRO A 107 -10.07 5.69 -8.83
N THR A 108 -8.77 5.79 -9.10
CA THR A 108 -8.18 6.90 -9.88
C THR A 108 -8.80 7.00 -11.28
N VAL A 109 -9.19 5.86 -11.85
CA VAL A 109 -9.94 5.77 -13.11
C VAL A 109 -11.24 5.00 -12.84
N PRO A 110 -12.43 5.56 -13.14
CA PRO A 110 -13.70 4.89 -12.89
C PRO A 110 -13.73 3.45 -13.45
N GLY A 111 -14.16 2.51 -12.61
CA GLY A 111 -14.23 1.08 -12.93
C GLY A 111 -12.91 0.31 -12.81
N ARG A 112 -11.81 0.96 -12.41
CA ARG A 112 -10.53 0.28 -12.11
C ARG A 112 -10.30 0.17 -10.62
N ASP A 113 -10.93 -0.85 -10.03
CA ASP A 113 -10.84 -1.17 -8.61
C ASP A 113 -9.62 -2.02 -8.22
N GLU A 114 -8.58 -1.98 -9.05
CA GLU A 114 -7.38 -2.78 -8.86
C GLU A 114 -6.56 -2.27 -7.65
N PRO A 115 -6.35 -3.12 -6.64
CA PRO A 115 -5.44 -2.84 -5.55
C PRO A 115 -4.01 -2.69 -6.06
N TYR A 116 -3.25 -1.72 -5.54
CA TYR A 116 -1.86 -1.53 -5.94
C TYR A 116 -1.02 -0.87 -4.85
N THR A 117 0.29 -1.08 -4.91
CA THR A 117 1.27 -0.35 -4.12
C THR A 117 2.00 0.67 -5.00
N LYS A 118 2.06 1.92 -4.54
CA LYS A 118 2.82 2.97 -5.21
C LYS A 118 4.31 2.83 -4.90
N GLN A 119 5.01 2.05 -5.73
CA GLN A 119 6.44 1.76 -5.61
C GLN A 119 7.23 2.35 -6.78
N PHE A 120 8.08 3.34 -6.49
CA PHE A 120 9.05 3.92 -7.45
C PHE A 120 10.50 3.68 -7.04
N THR A 121 10.70 2.92 -5.97
CA THR A 121 11.98 2.67 -5.33
C THR A 121 12.64 1.41 -5.90
N GLU A 122 13.92 1.25 -5.60
CA GLU A 122 14.70 0.07 -5.98
C GLU A 122 14.34 -1.16 -5.13
N CYS A 123 14.86 -2.32 -5.51
CA CYS A 123 14.64 -3.54 -4.74
C CYS A 123 15.14 -3.42 -3.29
N GLY A 124 14.32 -3.86 -2.32
CA GLY A 124 14.65 -3.79 -0.90
C GLY A 124 14.23 -2.49 -0.22
N GLU A 125 13.83 -1.48 -0.99
CA GLU A 125 13.46 -0.16 -0.47
C GLU A 125 11.94 -0.01 -0.31
N LYS A 126 11.51 0.54 0.82
CA LYS A 126 10.08 0.74 1.16
C LYS A 126 9.37 1.58 0.10
N ALA A 127 8.14 1.20 -0.25
CA ALA A 127 7.29 1.95 -1.16
C ALA A 127 6.57 3.13 -0.46
N GLU A 128 5.80 3.94 -1.21
CA GLU A 128 5.12 5.11 -0.65
C GLU A 128 3.84 4.75 0.15
N TYR A 129 2.90 4.03 -0.47
CA TYR A 129 1.63 3.63 0.14
C TYR A 129 0.93 2.55 -0.69
N ILE A 130 -0.01 1.84 -0.07
CA ILE A 130 -0.95 0.92 -0.71
C ILE A 130 -2.27 1.65 -0.97
N HIS A 131 -2.88 1.42 -2.13
CA HIS A 131 -4.18 1.96 -2.49
C HIS A 131 -5.22 0.86 -2.67
N PHE A 132 -6.34 1.01 -1.96
CA PHE A 132 -7.51 0.16 -2.09
C PHE A 132 -8.75 0.99 -2.42
N THR A 133 -9.70 0.38 -3.13
CA THR A 133 -11.01 0.98 -3.31
C THR A 133 -12.01 0.46 -2.29
N PRO A 134 -13.07 1.24 -1.96
CA PRO A 134 -14.15 0.76 -1.11
C PRO A 134 -14.77 -0.54 -1.62
N ASP A 135 -14.96 -0.68 -2.94
CA ASP A 135 -15.53 -1.90 -3.53
C ASP A 135 -14.64 -3.13 -3.36
N PHE A 136 -13.32 -2.97 -3.39
CA PHE A 136 -12.39 -4.05 -3.05
C PHE A 136 -12.50 -4.43 -1.56
N VAL A 137 -12.43 -3.44 -0.67
CA VAL A 137 -12.45 -3.67 0.78
C VAL A 137 -13.77 -4.30 1.22
N LEU A 138 -14.90 -3.87 0.66
CA LEU A 138 -16.25 -4.42 0.90
C LEU A 138 -16.48 -5.80 0.24
N GLY A 139 -15.44 -6.44 -0.30
CA GLY A 139 -15.52 -7.80 -0.86
C GLY A 139 -16.20 -7.91 -2.23
N LYS A 140 -16.68 -6.81 -2.84
CA LYS A 140 -17.35 -6.83 -4.15
C LYS A 140 -16.43 -7.30 -5.28
N LYS A 141 -15.11 -7.24 -5.06
CA LYS A 141 -14.06 -7.66 -6.01
C LYS A 141 -13.36 -8.96 -5.62
N GLN A 142 -13.89 -9.71 -4.65
CA GLN A 142 -13.28 -10.96 -4.18
C GLN A 142 -13.14 -12.01 -5.30
N ASN A 143 -14.10 -12.07 -6.24
CA ASN A 143 -14.02 -12.95 -7.40
C ASN A 143 -12.92 -12.53 -8.40
N GLU A 144 -12.39 -11.32 -8.31
CA GLU A 144 -11.36 -10.81 -9.23
C GLU A 144 -9.97 -10.85 -8.59
N PHE A 145 -9.86 -10.70 -7.26
CA PHE A 145 -8.55 -10.60 -6.60
C PHE A 145 -8.31 -11.67 -5.53
N GLY A 146 -9.30 -12.53 -5.27
CA GLY A 146 -9.25 -13.52 -4.19
C GLY A 146 -9.51 -12.89 -2.81
N PRO A 147 -9.19 -13.63 -1.72
CA PRO A 147 -9.39 -13.16 -0.35
C PRO A 147 -8.59 -11.88 -0.06
N SER A 148 -9.27 -10.86 0.48
CA SER A 148 -8.69 -9.53 0.73
C SER A 148 -7.46 -9.58 1.64
N GLY A 149 -7.48 -10.40 2.69
CA GLY A 149 -6.33 -10.56 3.61
C GLY A 149 -5.07 -11.11 2.94
N ARG A 150 -5.22 -11.98 1.92
CA ARG A 150 -4.05 -12.50 1.17
C ARG A 150 -3.48 -11.46 0.22
N LEU A 151 -4.36 -10.72 -0.45
CA LEU A 151 -3.92 -9.59 -1.28
C LEU A 151 -3.30 -8.48 -0.44
N PHE A 152 -3.78 -8.25 0.78
CA PHE A 152 -3.14 -7.30 1.70
C PHE A 152 -1.69 -7.68 1.97
N VAL A 153 -1.38 -8.97 2.18
CA VAL A 153 0.01 -9.44 2.38
C VAL A 153 0.86 -9.30 1.12
N HIS A 154 0.28 -9.52 -0.06
CA HIS A 154 0.95 -9.29 -1.34
C HIS A 154 1.36 -7.81 -1.48
N GLU A 155 0.42 -6.88 -1.29
CA GLU A 155 0.71 -5.43 -1.34
C GLU A 155 1.60 -4.97 -0.18
N TRP A 156 1.44 -5.56 1.00
CA TRP A 156 2.33 -5.28 2.13
C TRP A 156 3.78 -5.65 1.83
N ALA A 157 4.02 -6.72 1.08
CA ALA A 157 5.36 -7.10 0.70
C ALA A 157 6.02 -6.07 -0.23
N HIS A 158 5.27 -5.55 -1.22
CA HIS A 158 5.70 -4.40 -2.02
C HIS A 158 6.01 -3.19 -1.15
N LEU A 159 5.10 -2.85 -0.24
CA LEU A 159 5.22 -1.67 0.61
C LEU A 159 6.44 -1.75 1.55
N ARG A 160 6.58 -2.85 2.27
CA ARG A 160 7.52 -2.93 3.40
C ARG A 160 8.92 -3.36 3.00
N TRP A 161 9.03 -4.26 2.02
CA TRP A 161 10.31 -4.87 1.62
C TRP A 161 10.75 -4.50 0.21
N GLY A 162 9.96 -3.73 -0.54
CA GLY A 162 10.35 -3.29 -1.87
C GLY A 162 10.58 -4.45 -2.85
N VAL A 163 9.84 -5.54 -2.68
CA VAL A 163 9.84 -6.68 -3.63
C VAL A 163 8.91 -6.38 -4.81
N PHE A 164 9.00 -7.17 -5.86
CA PHE A 164 8.21 -6.99 -7.08
C PHE A 164 7.44 -8.26 -7.44
N ASP A 165 6.52 -8.12 -8.38
CA ASP A 165 5.75 -9.24 -8.89
C ASP A 165 6.63 -10.31 -9.53
N GLU A 166 6.28 -11.56 -9.26
CA GLU A 166 6.88 -12.75 -9.85
C GLU A 166 6.09 -13.26 -11.07
N TYR A 167 5.08 -12.51 -11.51
CA TYR A 167 4.50 -12.57 -12.85
C TYR A 167 4.95 -11.35 -13.69
N ASN A 168 4.62 -11.34 -14.98
CA ASN A 168 4.88 -10.19 -15.85
C ASN A 168 3.83 -10.09 -16.94
N ASP A 169 3.13 -8.95 -17.01
CA ASP A 169 2.08 -8.71 -18.00
C ASP A 169 2.63 -8.38 -19.40
N ASP A 170 3.85 -7.84 -19.49
CA ASP A 170 4.56 -7.52 -20.73
C ASP A 170 5.25 -8.74 -21.33
N GLU A 171 5.82 -9.56 -20.47
CA GLU A 171 6.53 -10.78 -20.84
C GLU A 171 5.93 -11.97 -20.09
N PRO A 172 4.68 -12.37 -20.39
CA PRO A 172 3.99 -13.45 -19.68
C PRO A 172 4.56 -14.84 -19.99
N PHE A 173 5.37 -14.95 -21.05
CA PHE A 173 6.00 -16.19 -21.48
C PHE A 173 7.44 -15.94 -21.91
N TYR A 174 8.28 -16.96 -21.72
CA TYR A 174 9.68 -16.94 -22.14
C TYR A 174 10.13 -18.33 -22.63
N MET A 175 11.23 -18.36 -23.37
CA MET A 175 11.86 -19.60 -23.82
C MET A 175 12.86 -20.07 -22.76
N ALA A 176 12.56 -21.15 -22.04
CA ALA A 176 13.47 -21.72 -21.06
C ALA A 176 14.68 -22.39 -21.74
N LYS A 177 15.78 -22.62 -21.00
CA LYS A 177 16.96 -23.34 -21.52
C LYS A 177 16.64 -24.74 -22.04
N SER A 178 15.58 -25.37 -21.53
CA SER A 178 15.04 -26.64 -22.00
C SER A 178 14.39 -26.57 -23.40
N LYS A 179 14.36 -25.39 -24.04
CA LYS A 179 13.69 -25.08 -25.30
C LYS A 179 12.16 -25.25 -25.26
N LYS A 180 11.59 -25.18 -24.06
CA LYS A 180 10.14 -25.13 -23.85
C LYS A 180 9.71 -23.70 -23.55
N ILE A 181 8.53 -23.33 -24.04
CA ILE A 181 7.89 -22.06 -23.67
C ILE A 181 7.28 -22.24 -22.28
N GLU A 182 7.71 -21.43 -21.33
CA GLU A 182 7.22 -21.43 -19.96
C GLU A 182 6.51 -20.11 -19.66
N ALA A 183 5.53 -20.16 -18.76
CA ALA A 183 4.92 -18.95 -18.22
C ALA A 183 5.88 -18.26 -17.25
N THR A 184 5.88 -16.94 -17.22
CA THR A 184 6.64 -16.15 -16.24
C THR A 184 6.00 -16.29 -14.87
N ARG A 185 6.66 -17.05 -14.00
CA ARG A 185 6.22 -17.41 -12.65
C ARG A 185 7.43 -17.82 -11.82
N CYS A 186 7.32 -17.68 -10.50
CA CYS A 186 8.42 -18.06 -9.62
C CYS A 186 8.65 -19.56 -9.55
N SER A 187 7.62 -20.35 -9.22
CA SER A 187 7.73 -21.81 -9.25
C SER A 187 7.11 -22.37 -10.51
N THR A 188 7.89 -23.18 -11.23
CA THR A 188 7.38 -24.02 -12.34
C THR A 188 6.46 -25.14 -11.85
N GLY A 189 6.35 -25.35 -10.53
CA GLY A 189 5.48 -26.32 -9.88
C GLY A 189 4.00 -25.94 -9.89
N ILE A 190 3.66 -24.65 -10.06
CA ILE A 190 2.26 -24.25 -10.31
C ILE A 190 1.86 -24.83 -11.66
N THR A 191 0.84 -25.68 -11.73
CA THR A 191 0.39 -26.26 -13.01
C THR A 191 -0.70 -25.41 -13.64
N GLY A 192 -0.95 -25.58 -14.94
CA GLY A 192 -2.01 -24.84 -15.62
C GLY A 192 -1.96 -24.99 -17.13
N ILE A 193 -2.82 -24.22 -17.80
CA ILE A 193 -3.00 -24.27 -19.25
C ILE A 193 -2.81 -22.90 -19.89
N ASN A 194 -2.18 -22.91 -21.07
CA ASN A 194 -2.04 -21.72 -21.90
C ASN A 194 -3.23 -21.61 -22.84
N ARG A 195 -4.02 -20.54 -22.71
CA ARG A 195 -5.20 -20.28 -23.54
C ARG A 195 -5.30 -18.82 -23.92
N VAL A 196 -6.00 -18.57 -25.02
CA VAL A 196 -6.54 -17.24 -25.33
C VAL A 196 -8.00 -17.26 -24.91
N ASN A 197 -8.38 -16.33 -24.03
CA ASN A 197 -9.78 -16.10 -23.66
C ASN A 197 -10.20 -14.72 -24.18
N LYS A 198 -11.15 -14.69 -25.13
CA LYS A 198 -11.71 -13.45 -25.67
C LYS A 198 -13.20 -13.40 -25.43
N CYS A 199 -13.65 -12.37 -24.74
CA CYS A 199 -15.06 -12.13 -24.50
C CYS A 199 -15.56 -10.97 -25.38
N GLN A 200 -16.60 -11.19 -26.16
CA GLN A 200 -17.27 -10.17 -26.97
C GLN A 200 -18.79 -10.37 -26.86
N GLY A 201 -19.52 -9.30 -26.52
CA GLY A 201 -20.99 -9.32 -26.48
C GLY A 201 -21.58 -10.34 -25.48
N GLY A 202 -20.91 -10.59 -24.35
CA GLY A 202 -21.37 -11.54 -23.32
C GLY A 202 -21.05 -13.01 -23.58
N SER A 203 -20.42 -13.34 -24.71
CA SER A 203 -19.89 -14.69 -25.00
C SER A 203 -18.37 -14.68 -24.91
N CYS A 204 -17.79 -15.71 -24.30
CA CYS A 204 -16.35 -15.90 -24.21
C CYS A 204 -15.92 -17.13 -25.01
N ILE A 205 -14.89 -16.97 -25.84
CA ILE A 205 -14.30 -18.05 -26.63
C ILE A 205 -12.92 -18.34 -26.05
N THR A 206 -12.73 -19.60 -25.64
CA THR A 206 -11.44 -20.12 -25.18
C THR A 206 -10.82 -20.99 -26.26
N ARG A 207 -9.57 -20.70 -26.63
CA ARG A 207 -8.81 -21.49 -27.61
C ARG A 207 -7.36 -21.71 -27.20
N THR A 208 -6.70 -22.67 -27.84
CA THR A 208 -5.26 -22.90 -27.67
C THR A 208 -4.45 -21.71 -28.16
N CYS A 209 -3.32 -21.46 -27.49
CA CYS A 209 -2.37 -20.44 -27.91
C CYS A 209 -1.61 -20.89 -29.16
N ARG A 210 -1.42 -19.96 -30.09
CA ARG A 210 -0.61 -20.13 -31.29
C ARG A 210 0.79 -19.56 -31.04
N ILE A 211 1.78 -20.14 -31.70
CA ILE A 211 3.15 -19.63 -31.68
C ILE A 211 3.25 -18.52 -32.73
N ASP A 212 3.75 -17.36 -32.31
CA ASP A 212 4.08 -16.25 -33.19
C ASP A 212 5.36 -16.56 -33.97
N ALA A 213 5.30 -16.39 -35.29
CA ALA A 213 6.40 -16.76 -36.19
C ALA A 213 7.66 -15.90 -36.00
N ASN A 214 7.50 -14.66 -35.51
CA ASN A 214 8.58 -13.69 -35.33
C ASN A 214 9.24 -13.87 -33.96
N THR A 215 8.45 -13.92 -32.89
CA THR A 215 9.00 -14.01 -31.52
C THR A 215 9.36 -15.43 -31.11
N LYS A 216 8.82 -16.45 -31.80
CA LYS A 216 8.90 -17.88 -31.41
C LYS A 216 8.29 -18.17 -30.03
N LEU A 217 7.51 -17.24 -29.48
CA LEU A 217 6.74 -17.38 -28.25
C LEU A 217 5.25 -17.47 -28.57
N TYR A 218 4.40 -17.59 -27.55
CA TYR A 218 2.96 -17.49 -27.76
C TYR A 218 2.54 -16.11 -28.24
N GLU A 219 1.44 -16.07 -28.98
CA GLU A 219 0.78 -14.83 -29.41
C GLU A 219 0.41 -13.92 -28.22
N LYS A 220 0.33 -12.61 -28.47
CA LYS A 220 0.14 -11.57 -27.45
C LYS A 220 -1.08 -11.78 -26.53
N ASP A 221 -2.17 -12.33 -27.06
CA ASP A 221 -3.41 -12.54 -26.30
C ASP A 221 -3.40 -13.85 -25.48
N CYS A 222 -2.34 -14.64 -25.56
CA CYS A 222 -2.20 -15.86 -24.77
C CYS A 222 -2.00 -15.52 -23.30
N GLN A 223 -2.62 -16.29 -22.42
CA GLN A 223 -2.46 -16.19 -20.97
C GLN A 223 -2.29 -17.57 -20.37
N PHE A 224 -1.53 -17.63 -19.29
CA PHE A 224 -1.42 -18.82 -18.45
C PHE A 224 -2.53 -18.81 -17.41
N PHE A 225 -3.37 -19.84 -17.41
CA PHE A 225 -4.43 -20.06 -16.44
C PHE A 225 -4.03 -21.21 -15.51
N PRO A 226 -3.71 -20.93 -14.24
CA PRO A 226 -3.42 -21.97 -13.27
C PRO A 226 -4.58 -22.94 -13.12
N ASP A 227 -4.27 -24.21 -12.88
CA ASP A 227 -5.30 -25.17 -12.47
C ASP A 227 -5.88 -24.74 -11.12
N LYS A 228 -7.18 -24.94 -10.92
CA LYS A 228 -7.90 -24.54 -9.70
C LYS A 228 -7.29 -25.16 -8.43
N TYR A 229 -6.88 -26.41 -8.53
CA TYR A 229 -6.28 -27.14 -7.41
C TYR A 229 -4.78 -27.29 -7.67
N GLN A 230 -3.99 -26.80 -6.71
CA GLN A 230 -2.54 -26.77 -6.76
C GLN A 230 -1.97 -27.47 -5.53
N THR A 231 -0.78 -28.07 -5.69
CA THR A 231 0.00 -28.60 -4.56
C THR A 231 1.16 -27.69 -4.20
N GLU A 232 1.61 -26.87 -5.14
CA GLU A 232 2.65 -25.87 -4.93
C GLU A 232 2.16 -24.78 -3.98
N LYS A 233 3.03 -24.39 -3.04
CA LYS A 233 2.72 -23.44 -1.97
C LYS A 233 3.23 -22.03 -2.24
N THR A 234 4.05 -21.88 -3.28
CA THR A 234 4.60 -20.59 -3.68
C THR A 234 4.05 -20.15 -5.04
N SER A 235 3.89 -18.86 -5.33
CA SER A 235 4.34 -17.69 -4.58
C SER A 235 3.24 -16.68 -4.37
N ILE A 236 3.23 -16.07 -3.19
CA ILE A 236 2.40 -14.91 -2.86
C ILE A 236 2.60 -13.79 -3.88
N MET A 237 3.82 -13.57 -4.36
CA MET A 237 4.13 -12.53 -5.37
C MET A 237 3.81 -12.95 -6.81
N PHE A 238 3.37 -14.20 -7.02
CA PHE A 238 2.88 -14.65 -8.32
C PHE A 238 1.35 -14.65 -8.38
N MET A 239 0.72 -15.30 -7.40
CA MET A 239 -0.73 -15.47 -7.34
C MET A 239 -1.18 -15.92 -5.94
N GLN A 240 -1.25 -14.97 -5.00
CA GLN A 240 -1.79 -15.10 -3.64
C GLN A 240 -3.22 -15.65 -3.58
N GLY A 241 -3.93 -15.56 -4.71
CA GLY A 241 -5.29 -16.04 -4.84
C GLY A 241 -5.45 -17.56 -4.72
N ILE A 242 -4.46 -18.35 -5.14
CA ILE A 242 -4.56 -19.82 -5.15
C ILE A 242 -4.57 -20.36 -3.72
N ASP A 243 -5.52 -21.24 -3.39
CA ASP A 243 -5.73 -21.73 -2.02
C ASP A 243 -4.48 -22.33 -1.38
N SER A 244 -3.69 -23.12 -2.13
CA SER A 244 -2.46 -23.75 -1.64
C SER A 244 -1.31 -22.77 -1.43
N VAL A 245 -1.35 -21.58 -2.06
CA VAL A 245 -0.28 -20.59 -1.95
C VAL A 245 -0.29 -19.98 -0.55
N ALA A 246 0.77 -20.22 0.20
CA ALA A 246 0.95 -19.78 1.58
C ALA A 246 2.37 -19.27 1.87
N GLU A 247 3.30 -19.36 0.91
CA GLU A 247 4.72 -19.08 1.12
C GLU A 247 5.24 -18.11 0.05
N PHE A 248 6.19 -17.25 0.44
CA PHE A 248 7.00 -16.49 -0.52
C PHE A 248 7.96 -17.42 -1.26
N CYS A 249 8.32 -17.04 -2.49
CA CYS A 249 9.28 -17.81 -3.27
C CYS A 249 10.68 -17.70 -2.66
N ASN A 250 11.37 -18.83 -2.56
CA ASN A 250 12.69 -18.97 -1.95
C ASN A 250 13.68 -19.63 -2.93
N GLU A 251 14.95 -19.70 -2.56
CA GLU A 251 16.02 -20.21 -3.42
C GLU A 251 15.73 -21.61 -4.02
N LYS A 252 14.98 -22.47 -3.32
CA LYS A 252 14.73 -23.85 -3.77
C LYS A 252 13.69 -23.95 -4.88
N ASN A 253 12.69 -23.07 -4.88
CA ASN A 253 11.57 -23.07 -5.83
C ASN A 253 11.61 -21.89 -6.81
N HIS A 254 12.62 -21.01 -6.68
CA HIS A 254 12.76 -19.81 -7.49
C HIS A 254 13.32 -20.07 -8.89
N ASN A 255 12.56 -19.65 -9.88
CA ASN A 255 12.90 -19.70 -11.29
C ASN A 255 13.64 -18.43 -11.74
N ARG A 256 14.97 -18.48 -11.71
CA ARG A 256 15.84 -17.37 -12.16
C ARG A 256 15.78 -17.09 -13.66
N GLU A 257 15.22 -18.00 -14.47
CA GLU A 257 15.09 -17.79 -15.92
C GLU A 257 13.87 -16.97 -16.30
N ALA A 258 12.87 -16.90 -15.42
CA ALA A 258 11.64 -16.15 -15.68
C ALA A 258 11.93 -14.65 -15.75
N PRO A 259 11.43 -13.92 -16.77
CA PRO A 259 11.65 -12.48 -16.87
C PRO A 259 10.65 -11.67 -16.01
N SER A 260 10.48 -12.08 -14.75
CA SER A 260 9.65 -11.34 -13.79
C SER A 260 10.26 -9.98 -13.44
N LEU A 261 9.45 -9.05 -12.93
CA LEU A 261 9.97 -7.78 -12.42
C LEU A 261 10.91 -8.01 -11.23
N GLN A 262 10.58 -8.97 -10.36
CA GLN A 262 11.46 -9.40 -9.26
C GLN A 262 12.86 -9.77 -9.78
N ASN A 263 12.96 -10.62 -10.80
CA ASN A 263 14.28 -11.03 -11.32
C ASN A 263 15.03 -9.87 -11.97
N LYS A 264 14.32 -9.01 -12.70
CA LYS A 264 14.89 -7.85 -13.39
C LYS A 264 15.38 -6.76 -12.44
N LYS A 265 14.74 -6.59 -11.28
CA LYS A 265 14.99 -5.49 -10.34
C LYS A 265 15.78 -5.90 -9.10
N CYS A 266 15.78 -7.17 -8.73
CA CYS A 266 16.40 -7.68 -7.51
C CYS A 266 17.58 -8.61 -7.78
N ASP A 267 18.35 -8.40 -8.85
CA ASP A 267 19.51 -9.22 -9.21
C ASP A 267 19.22 -10.73 -9.25
N SER A 268 18.02 -11.12 -9.72
CA SER A 268 17.54 -12.51 -9.74
C SER A 268 17.50 -13.20 -8.37
N ARG A 269 17.37 -12.42 -7.30
CA ARG A 269 17.06 -12.91 -5.94
C ARG A 269 15.57 -13.21 -5.83
N SER A 270 15.25 -14.32 -5.18
CA SER A 270 13.89 -14.64 -4.81
C SER A 270 13.30 -13.61 -3.86
N THR A 271 11.96 -13.51 -3.83
CA THR A 271 11.27 -12.64 -2.89
C THR A 271 11.71 -12.90 -1.45
N TRP A 272 11.81 -14.17 -1.04
CA TRP A 272 12.24 -14.54 0.31
C TRP A 272 13.67 -14.15 0.62
N GLU A 273 14.60 -14.23 -0.35
CA GLU A 273 15.98 -13.75 -0.15
C GLU A 273 16.02 -12.25 0.14
N VAL A 274 15.14 -11.45 -0.48
CA VAL A 274 15.03 -10.01 -0.18
C VAL A 274 14.47 -9.80 1.23
N ILE A 275 13.35 -10.45 1.56
CA ILE A 275 12.69 -10.34 2.87
C ILE A 275 13.63 -10.79 4.01
N SER A 276 14.27 -11.95 3.87
CA SER A 276 15.17 -12.50 4.90
C SER A 276 16.46 -11.70 5.09
N SER A 277 16.82 -10.84 4.12
CA SER A 277 17.95 -9.90 4.26
C SER A 277 17.56 -8.54 4.85
N SER A 278 16.26 -8.30 5.07
CA SER A 278 15.76 -7.00 5.53
C SER A 278 16.11 -6.71 6.99
N GLU A 279 16.12 -5.43 7.37
CA GLU A 279 16.28 -5.00 8.76
C GLU A 279 15.22 -5.65 9.68
N ASP A 280 13.98 -5.75 9.20
CA ASP A 280 12.88 -6.38 9.93
C ASP A 280 13.19 -7.82 10.33
N PHE A 281 13.82 -8.58 9.43
CA PHE A 281 14.19 -9.97 9.70
C PHE A 281 15.32 -10.08 10.72
N ASN A 282 16.30 -9.16 10.66
CA ASN A 282 17.45 -9.16 11.56
C ASN A 282 17.08 -8.85 13.03
N ILE A 283 15.98 -8.13 13.25
CA ILE A 283 15.52 -7.73 14.60
C ILE A 283 14.37 -8.59 15.14
N THR A 284 14.06 -9.72 14.49
CA THR A 284 12.97 -10.62 14.90
C THR A 284 13.43 -12.07 15.07
N GLU A 285 12.68 -12.81 15.88
CA GLU A 285 12.90 -14.23 16.14
C GLU A 285 11.67 -15.06 15.78
N VAL A 286 11.80 -16.38 15.63
CA VAL A 286 10.65 -17.25 15.36
C VAL A 286 9.77 -17.34 16.60
N MET A 287 8.47 -17.10 16.46
CA MET A 287 7.52 -17.23 17.57
C MET A 287 7.05 -18.68 17.76
N VAL A 288 6.99 -19.13 19.01
CA VAL A 288 6.48 -20.46 19.38
C VAL A 288 4.96 -20.46 19.52
N ALA A 289 4.40 -19.37 20.04
CA ALA A 289 2.96 -19.20 20.23
C ALA A 289 2.33 -18.44 19.06
N PRO A 290 1.03 -18.64 18.78
CA PRO A 290 0.29 -17.83 17.81
C PRO A 290 0.33 -16.33 18.18
N PRO A 291 0.36 -15.43 17.19
CA PRO A 291 0.37 -13.99 17.46
C PRO A 291 -0.99 -13.54 18.03
N PRO A 292 -1.01 -12.49 18.86
CA PRO A 292 -2.26 -11.88 19.28
C PRO A 292 -3.00 -11.25 18.09
N ALA A 293 -4.32 -11.13 18.21
CA ALA A 293 -5.12 -10.41 17.21
C ALA A 293 -4.72 -8.92 17.17
N PRO A 294 -4.78 -8.25 15.99
CA PRO A 294 -4.47 -6.84 15.89
C PRO A 294 -5.39 -5.98 16.75
N VAL A 295 -4.82 -4.95 17.39
CA VAL A 295 -5.57 -3.96 18.16
C VAL A 295 -5.81 -2.72 17.29
N PHE A 296 -7.09 -2.36 17.15
CA PHE A 296 -7.51 -1.25 16.30
C PHE A 296 -7.80 0.02 17.09
N SER A 297 -7.33 1.16 16.58
CA SER A 297 -7.73 2.50 17.05
C SER A 297 -8.47 3.25 15.94
N LEU A 298 -9.68 3.72 16.22
CA LEU A 298 -10.44 4.56 15.30
C LEU A 298 -10.13 6.02 15.61
N LEU A 299 -9.52 6.73 14.67
CA LEU A 299 -9.07 8.10 14.82
C LEU A 299 -9.87 8.98 13.87
N LYS A 300 -10.61 9.97 14.37
CA LYS A 300 -11.32 10.89 13.49
C LYS A 300 -10.47 12.11 13.21
N ILE A 301 -10.35 12.50 11.94
CA ILE A 301 -9.71 13.76 11.54
C ILE A 301 -10.46 14.93 12.16
N SER A 302 -9.70 15.79 12.83
CA SER A 302 -10.15 17.03 13.46
C SER A 302 -9.10 18.13 13.30
N GLU A 303 -9.53 19.39 13.33
CA GLU A 303 -8.58 20.52 13.31
C GLU A 303 -7.53 20.38 14.42
N ARG A 304 -6.26 20.59 14.07
CA ARG A 304 -5.15 20.61 15.04
C ARG A 304 -5.10 21.98 15.70
N ILE A 305 -5.33 22.03 17.00
CA ILE A 305 -5.16 23.25 17.79
C ILE A 305 -3.74 23.21 18.38
N VAL A 306 -2.88 24.12 17.92
CA VAL A 306 -1.51 24.28 18.43
C VAL A 306 -1.46 25.54 19.31
N CYS A 307 -1.23 25.35 20.61
CA CYS A 307 -1.04 26.46 21.55
C CYS A 307 0.45 26.66 21.81
N LEU A 308 1.01 27.79 21.37
CA LEU A 308 2.37 28.19 21.71
C LEU A 308 2.33 28.94 23.05
N VAL A 309 2.92 28.35 24.09
CA VAL A 309 3.07 29.00 25.40
C VAL A 309 4.52 29.45 25.53
N LEU A 310 4.73 30.77 25.65
CA LEU A 310 6.05 31.38 25.78
C LEU A 310 6.24 31.90 27.20
N ASP A 311 7.38 31.56 27.80
CA ASP A 311 7.79 32.16 29.07
C ASP A 311 8.23 33.63 28.85
N LYS A 312 7.74 34.51 29.72
CA LYS A 312 8.08 35.94 29.76
C LYS A 312 8.73 36.34 31.10
N SER A 313 9.28 35.37 31.82
CA SER A 313 10.03 35.59 33.04
C SER A 313 11.24 36.50 32.81
N GLY A 314 11.70 37.19 33.86
CA GLY A 314 12.83 38.12 33.79
C GLY A 314 14.14 37.49 33.28
N SER A 315 14.30 36.17 33.38
CA SER A 315 15.43 35.42 32.81
C SER A 315 15.44 35.37 31.28
N MET A 316 14.30 35.63 30.62
CA MET A 316 14.19 35.74 29.17
C MET A 316 14.56 37.13 28.65
N SER A 317 14.93 38.07 29.53
CA SER A 317 15.31 39.45 29.17
C SER A 317 16.71 39.59 28.55
N VAL A 318 17.48 38.51 28.47
CA VAL A 318 18.83 38.51 27.91
C VAL A 318 18.76 38.31 26.39
N SER A 319 18.79 39.44 25.68
CA SER A 319 19.09 39.64 24.25
C SER A 319 19.34 38.39 23.38
N SER A 320 18.29 37.85 22.76
CA SER A 320 18.20 37.57 21.30
C SER A 320 16.91 36.80 20.96
N CYS A 321 15.75 37.46 21.08
CA CYS A 321 14.50 36.96 20.51
C CYS A 321 14.06 37.90 19.38
N SER A 322 14.73 37.81 18.24
CA SER A 322 14.26 38.41 16.99
C SER A 322 13.47 37.37 16.20
N LEU A 323 12.21 37.15 16.60
CA LEU A 323 11.20 36.53 15.74
C LEU A 323 10.09 37.56 15.51
N PRO A 324 9.78 37.94 14.26
CA PRO A 324 8.60 38.73 13.97
C PRO A 324 7.38 37.81 14.07
N LEU A 325 6.79 37.72 15.25
CA LEU A 325 5.55 36.97 15.47
C LEU A 325 4.35 37.93 15.45
N GLY A 326 3.80 38.13 14.25
CA GLY A 326 2.39 38.43 14.09
C GLY A 326 1.61 37.11 14.13
N CYS A 327 0.59 37.03 14.98
CA CYS A 327 -0.34 35.89 14.97
C CYS A 327 -1.07 35.93 13.61
N SER A 328 -0.72 35.00 12.72
CA SER A 328 -1.28 34.92 11.38
C SER A 328 -2.21 33.72 11.33
N THR A 329 -3.51 33.96 11.23
CA THR A 329 -4.42 33.00 10.63
C THR A 329 -4.11 33.03 9.14
N LEU A 330 -3.65 31.92 8.56
CA LEU A 330 -3.43 31.81 7.12
C LEU A 330 -4.80 31.73 6.41
N HIS A 331 -5.42 32.88 6.20
CA HIS A 331 -6.39 33.10 5.13
C HIS A 331 -5.72 34.02 4.11
N GLY A 332 -5.62 33.58 2.86
CA GLY A 332 -5.08 34.39 1.78
C GLY A 332 -5.93 35.64 1.57
N GLY A 333 -5.32 36.82 1.73
CA GLY A 333 -5.82 38.10 1.23
C GLY A 333 -6.62 38.95 2.23
N LEU A 334 -6.07 40.12 2.53
CA LEU A 334 -6.59 41.26 3.32
C LEU A 334 -6.61 41.12 4.85
N SER A 335 -5.80 41.98 5.47
CA SER A 335 -5.60 42.12 6.91
C SER A 335 -6.69 42.98 7.56
N THR A 336 -7.36 42.46 8.58
CA THR A 336 -7.98 43.26 9.66
C THR A 336 -7.61 42.65 11.02
N VAL A 337 -7.05 43.50 11.89
CA VAL A 337 -6.60 43.16 13.24
C VAL A 337 -7.75 43.48 14.20
N THR A 338 -8.22 42.49 14.96
CA THR A 338 -9.14 42.71 16.08
C THR A 338 -8.57 42.09 17.34
N SER A 339 -8.42 42.88 18.41
CA SER A 339 -7.91 42.42 19.71
C SER A 339 -8.89 41.47 20.39
N CYS A 340 -8.39 40.41 21.05
CA CYS A 340 -9.21 39.55 21.89
C CYS A 340 -9.71 40.30 23.14
N GLY A 341 -10.93 40.81 23.03
CA GLY A 341 -11.81 41.20 24.13
C GLY A 341 -13.26 40.93 23.70
N HIS A 342 -13.82 39.80 24.17
CA HIS A 342 -15.22 39.37 24.05
C HIS A 342 -15.85 39.12 22.66
N GLU A 343 -16.81 38.17 22.66
CA GLU A 343 -17.75 37.73 21.61
C GLU A 343 -17.26 36.79 20.48
N LEU A 344 -17.67 35.53 20.60
CA LEU A 344 -17.77 34.55 19.52
C LEU A 344 -18.78 35.03 18.46
N LYS A 345 -18.29 35.35 17.26
CA LYS A 345 -19.10 35.30 16.04
C LYS A 345 -18.49 34.34 15.04
N ARG A 346 -19.33 33.40 14.62
CA ARG A 346 -19.07 32.33 13.65
C ARG A 346 -19.10 32.94 12.24
N SER A 347 -18.03 32.81 11.47
CA SER A 347 -18.09 32.96 10.00
C SER A 347 -17.52 31.70 9.36
N SER A 348 -18.38 31.00 8.63
CA SER A 348 -18.01 29.90 7.75
C SER A 348 -17.73 30.44 6.36
N GLU A 349 -16.49 30.36 5.88
CA GLU A 349 -16.19 30.49 4.46
C GLU A 349 -15.23 29.38 4.02
N TYR A 350 -15.78 28.51 3.17
CA TYR A 350 -15.12 27.39 2.51
C TYR A 350 -14.28 27.90 1.34
N TYR A 351 -13.03 27.46 1.22
CA TYR A 351 -12.30 27.48 -0.04
C TYR A 351 -11.81 26.08 -0.39
N ASN A 352 -12.40 25.52 -1.45
CA ASN A 352 -11.96 24.31 -2.12
C ASN A 352 -10.77 24.64 -3.02
N GLU A 353 -9.55 24.31 -2.62
CA GLU A 353 -8.44 24.24 -3.57
C GLU A 353 -8.44 22.88 -4.26
N ARG A 354 -9.13 22.83 -5.41
CA ARG A 354 -8.85 21.84 -6.46
C ARG A 354 -7.51 22.23 -7.10
N VAL A 355 -6.46 21.50 -6.75
CA VAL A 355 -5.25 21.45 -7.60
C VAL A 355 -5.34 20.14 -8.39
N ALA A 356 -5.95 20.24 -9.56
CA ALA A 356 -5.84 19.22 -10.59
C ALA A 356 -4.42 19.26 -11.14
N ILE A 357 -3.59 18.29 -10.74
CA ILE A 357 -2.39 17.96 -11.49
C ILE A 357 -2.78 16.86 -12.46
N GLU A 358 -3.07 17.31 -13.68
CA GLU A 358 -3.17 16.49 -14.86
C GLU A 358 -1.79 15.90 -15.14
N LEU A 359 -1.63 14.59 -14.92
CA LEU A 359 -0.55 13.81 -15.52
C LEU A 359 -1.20 12.81 -16.45
N GLU A 360 -1.21 13.18 -17.74
CA GLU A 360 -1.45 12.28 -18.85
C GLU A 360 -0.34 11.21 -18.91
N GLY A 361 -0.73 9.94 -19.12
CA GLY A 361 0.20 8.86 -19.44
C GLY A 361 -0.37 7.47 -19.11
N PRO A 362 -0.80 6.66 -20.11
CA PRO A 362 -1.71 5.53 -19.91
C PRO A 362 -0.96 4.22 -19.62
N ASN A 363 -1.50 3.40 -18.71
CA ASN A 363 -1.30 1.95 -18.81
C ASN A 363 -2.68 1.27 -18.90
N PRO A 364 -3.12 0.80 -20.08
CA PRO A 364 -4.38 0.10 -20.26
C PRO A 364 -4.19 -1.39 -19.99
N ARG A 365 -4.08 -1.79 -18.72
CA ARG A 365 -4.16 -3.20 -18.34
C ARG A 365 -4.97 -3.33 -17.06
N THR A 366 -6.07 -4.06 -17.14
CA THR A 366 -6.57 -4.82 -16.00
C THR A 366 -5.48 -5.81 -15.61
N SER A 367 -5.01 -5.84 -14.36
CA SER A 367 -3.99 -6.78 -13.90
C SER A 367 -4.33 -8.20 -14.31
N VAL A 368 -3.30 -8.99 -14.56
CA VAL A 368 -3.44 -10.45 -14.69
C VAL A 368 -4.16 -11.04 -13.46
N LEU A 369 -4.00 -10.50 -12.25
CA LEU A 369 -4.76 -10.90 -11.06
C LEU A 369 -6.28 -10.88 -11.34
N SER A 370 -6.82 -9.79 -11.88
CA SER A 370 -8.26 -9.68 -12.24
C SER A 370 -8.74 -10.63 -13.35
N ARG A 371 -7.83 -11.07 -14.23
CA ARG A 371 -8.18 -11.91 -15.41
C ARG A 371 -8.12 -13.41 -15.12
N LYS A 372 -7.26 -13.84 -14.18
CA LYS A 372 -7.01 -15.27 -13.92
C LYS A 372 -8.15 -15.97 -13.17
N TRP A 373 -9.03 -15.23 -12.52
CA TRP A 373 -10.16 -15.78 -11.76
C TRP A 373 -11.47 -15.93 -12.55
N ARG A 374 -11.48 -15.49 -13.81
CA ARG A 374 -12.66 -15.50 -14.67
C ARG A 374 -12.68 -16.74 -15.57
N ILE A 375 -12.51 -17.94 -14.99
CA ILE A 375 -12.76 -19.25 -15.64
C ILE A 375 -13.39 -20.23 -14.65
#